data_AF-A0AAE3AES1-F1
#
_entry.id   AF-A0AAE3AES1-F1
#
_cell.length_a   1.000
_cell.length_b   1.000
_cell.length_c   1.000
_cell.angle_alpha   90.00
_cell.angle_beta   90.00
_cell.angle_gamma   90.00
#
_symmetry.space_group_name_H-M   'P 1'
#
loop_
_entity.id
_entity.type
_entity.pdbx_description
1 polymer ?
#
loop_
_entity_poly.entity_id
_entity_poly.type
_entity_poly.pdbx_seq_one_letter_code
_entity_poly.pdbx_strand_id
1 'polypeptide(L)'
;TVVDEWNKLDRNRERRERDHENLRGEVPLEFQAVPEPRIVPLWMNDPEYRQLCSGFFLDILFDCPYEMHELTADKFISDMIRDLSEEHKEVLYFLSLRLYSATKLAVLRGQSDRNIRKLRTTIHKKLQRAFCQHLQEKQEAGGSLTLREQEFFRVFGELLQTMGKNAVIRPENKTPPRKKKTILDGAKDG
;
A
#
# COMPACT_ATOMS: atom_id res chain seq x y z
N THR A 1 25.95 -20.90 -8.22
CA THR A 1 25.22 -21.45 -9.38
C THR A 1 24.37 -20.37 -10.02
N VAL A 2 23.84 -20.57 -11.23
CA VAL A 2 22.94 -19.60 -11.88
C VAL A 2 21.77 -19.21 -10.95
N VAL A 3 21.22 -20.19 -10.22
CA VAL A 3 20.14 -19.98 -9.24
C VAL A 3 20.51 -18.98 -8.13
N ASP A 4 21.75 -19.02 -7.63
CA ASP A 4 22.19 -18.11 -6.58
C ASP A 4 22.26 -16.65 -7.04
N GLU A 5 22.66 -16.42 -8.29
CA GLU A 5 22.70 -15.09 -8.90
C GLU A 5 21.27 -14.55 -9.15
N TRP A 6 20.34 -15.39 -9.62
CA TRP A 6 18.92 -15.00 -9.72
C TRP A 6 18.31 -14.68 -8.36
N ASN A 7 18.59 -15.48 -7.34
CA ASN A 7 18.15 -15.23 -5.97
C ASN A 7 18.72 -13.92 -5.42
N LYS A 8 19.98 -13.61 -5.73
CA LYS A 8 20.62 -12.34 -5.34
C LYS A 8 19.99 -11.15 -6.06
N LEU A 9 19.71 -11.26 -7.36
CA LEU A 9 19.02 -10.21 -8.12
C LEU A 9 17.59 -9.98 -7.62
N ASP A 10 16.87 -11.05 -7.28
CA ASP A 10 15.52 -10.95 -6.73
C ASP A 10 15.56 -10.27 -5.34
N ARG A 11 16.45 -10.70 -4.43
CA ARG A 11 16.66 -10.00 -3.14
C ARG A 11 16.98 -8.51 -3.29
N ASN A 12 17.81 -8.15 -4.27
CA ASN A 12 18.14 -6.75 -4.56
C ASN A 12 16.97 -5.96 -5.15
N ARG A 13 16.08 -6.62 -5.89
CA ARG A 13 14.84 -6.03 -6.37
C ARG A 13 13.85 -5.84 -5.22
N GLU A 14 13.68 -6.83 -4.36
CA GLU A 14 12.82 -6.76 -3.18
C GLU A 14 13.29 -5.66 -2.20
N ARG A 15 14.60 -5.52 -2.00
CA ARG A 15 15.17 -4.40 -1.23
C ARG A 15 14.78 -3.04 -1.81
N ARG A 16 14.91 -2.87 -3.14
CA ARG A 16 14.52 -1.63 -3.83
C ARG A 16 13.02 -1.36 -3.72
N GLU A 17 12.19 -2.39 -3.82
CA GLU A 17 10.73 -2.25 -3.71
C GLU A 17 10.29 -1.89 -2.27
N ARG A 18 11.02 -2.36 -1.24
CA ARG A 18 10.78 -1.98 0.17
C ARG A 18 11.09 -0.53 0.50
N ASP A 19 12.10 0.06 -0.14
CA ASP A 19 12.45 1.48 0.03
C ASP A 19 11.28 2.43 -0.38
N HIS A 20 10.25 1.89 -1.06
CA HIS A 20 9.07 2.60 -1.55
C HIS A 20 7.77 2.22 -0.83
N GLU A 21 7.81 1.34 0.17
CA GLU A 21 6.63 1.05 0.99
C GLU A 21 6.43 2.20 1.98
N ASN A 22 5.18 2.64 2.17
CA ASN A 22 4.84 3.55 3.25
C ASN A 22 5.00 2.80 4.58
N LEU A 23 6.24 2.77 5.07
CA LEU A 23 6.50 2.38 6.44
C LEU A 23 5.92 3.48 7.32
N ARG A 24 5.30 3.07 8.43
CA ARG A 24 4.98 3.96 9.53
C ARG A 24 6.27 4.75 9.87
N GLY A 25 6.15 6.03 10.21
CA GLY A 25 7.31 6.80 10.70
C GLY A 25 7.96 6.10 11.91
N GLU A 26 9.04 6.67 12.46
CA GLU A 26 9.76 6.09 13.61
C GLU A 26 8.89 5.84 14.87
N VAL A 27 7.63 6.26 14.86
CA VAL A 27 6.61 6.00 15.88
C VAL A 27 6.07 4.57 15.69
N PRO A 28 6.55 3.58 16.47
CA PRO A 28 6.14 2.19 16.31
C PRO A 28 4.65 2.05 16.65
N LEU A 29 4.02 0.96 16.22
CA LEU A 29 2.67 0.64 16.70
C LEU A 29 2.65 0.69 18.24
N GLU A 30 3.69 0.13 18.84
CA GLU A 30 4.10 0.15 20.25
C GLU A 30 4.55 1.51 20.81
N PHE A 31 4.19 2.66 20.21
CA PHE A 31 4.56 3.95 20.77
C PHE A 31 4.07 4.06 22.23
N GLN A 32 5.01 4.41 23.12
CA GLN A 32 4.85 4.40 24.59
C GLN A 32 4.75 3.02 25.27
N ALA A 33 4.87 1.91 24.54
CA ALA A 33 5.02 0.61 25.17
C ALA A 33 6.43 0.52 25.79
N VAL A 34 6.47 0.22 27.07
CA VAL A 34 7.68 -0.06 27.83
C VAL A 34 8.17 -1.46 27.41
N PRO A 35 9.40 -1.60 26.88
CA PRO A 35 9.91 -2.89 26.38
C PRO A 35 10.00 -3.98 27.46
N GLU A 36 10.33 -3.58 28.68
CA GLU A 36 10.47 -4.47 29.84
C GLU A 36 9.76 -3.85 31.07
N PRO A 37 8.43 -3.99 31.17
CA PRO A 37 7.69 -3.44 32.29
C PRO A 37 7.92 -4.29 33.55
N ARG A 38 8.25 -3.64 34.67
CA ARG A 38 8.59 -4.32 35.94
C ARG A 38 7.38 -4.84 36.72
N ILE A 39 6.21 -4.28 36.49
CA ILE A 39 5.00 -4.51 37.30
C ILE A 39 3.84 -4.99 36.42
N VAL A 40 3.60 -4.28 35.33
CA VAL A 40 2.50 -4.56 34.41
C VAL A 40 2.97 -5.58 33.37
N PRO A 41 2.20 -6.63 33.06
CA PRO A 41 2.54 -7.56 31.99
C PRO A 41 2.75 -6.84 30.64
N LEU A 42 3.69 -7.32 29.83
CA LEU A 42 4.02 -6.71 28.53
C LEU A 42 2.81 -6.54 27.61
N TRP A 43 1.91 -7.53 27.58
CA TRP A 43 0.68 -7.50 26.78
C TRP A 43 -0.31 -6.41 27.21
N MET A 44 -0.31 -6.01 28.48
CA MET A 44 -1.15 -4.90 28.97
C MET A 44 -0.59 -3.53 28.56
N ASN A 45 0.61 -3.47 28.01
CA ASN A 45 1.20 -2.25 27.49
C ASN A 45 0.89 -2.02 26.00
N ASP A 46 0.26 -3.00 25.37
CA ASP A 46 -0.12 -2.91 23.97
C ASP A 46 -1.07 -1.71 23.76
N PRO A 47 -0.86 -0.88 22.71
CA PRO A 47 -1.72 0.24 22.40
C PRO A 47 -3.20 -0.13 22.26
N GLU A 48 -3.51 -1.30 21.69
CA GLU A 48 -4.89 -1.77 21.54
C GLU A 48 -5.50 -2.08 22.90
N TYR A 49 -4.73 -2.68 23.80
CA TYR A 49 -5.17 -2.92 25.18
C TYR A 49 -5.40 -1.61 25.95
N ARG A 50 -4.50 -0.63 25.80
CA ARG A 50 -4.67 0.71 26.40
C ARG A 50 -5.88 1.45 25.84
N GLN A 51 -6.08 1.36 24.52
CA GLN A 51 -7.25 1.93 23.83
C GLN A 51 -8.55 1.30 24.35
N LEU A 52 -8.59 -0.03 24.49
CA LEU A 52 -9.70 -0.75 25.11
C LEU A 52 -9.98 -0.27 26.54
N CYS A 53 -8.97 -0.17 27.39
CA CYS A 53 -9.10 0.31 28.77
C CYS A 53 -9.53 1.78 28.86
N SER A 54 -9.20 2.60 27.87
CA SER A 54 -9.58 4.02 27.82
C SER A 54 -11.02 4.28 27.35
N GLY A 55 -11.75 3.24 26.92
CA GLY A 55 -13.13 3.35 26.43
C GLY A 55 -13.25 3.72 24.94
N PHE A 56 -12.15 3.88 24.22
CA PHE A 56 -12.12 4.11 22.77
C PHE A 56 -12.14 2.78 21.98
N PHE A 57 -13.11 1.91 22.28
CA PHE A 57 -13.14 0.53 21.77
C PHE A 57 -13.81 0.35 20.41
N LEU A 58 -14.49 1.37 19.88
CA LEU A 58 -15.23 1.23 18.61
C LEU A 58 -14.31 0.90 17.44
N ASP A 59 -13.12 1.50 17.38
CA ASP A 59 -12.13 1.18 16.34
C ASP A 59 -11.56 -0.25 16.48
N ILE A 60 -11.62 -0.83 17.67
CA ILE A 60 -11.25 -2.23 17.94
C ILE A 60 -12.40 -3.18 17.58
N LEU A 61 -13.64 -2.75 17.84
CA LEU A 61 -14.84 -3.54 17.59
C LEU A 61 -15.19 -3.60 16.09
N PHE A 62 -14.98 -2.50 15.36
CA PHE A 62 -15.18 -2.39 13.91
C PHE A 62 -13.90 -2.61 13.12
N ASP A 63 -13.01 -3.46 13.64
CA ASP A 63 -11.72 -3.76 13.04
C ASP A 63 -11.78 -4.93 12.05
N CYS A 64 -12.82 -4.98 11.23
CA CYS A 64 -13.05 -6.09 10.31
C CYS A 64 -12.55 -5.73 8.90
N PRO A 65 -11.61 -6.49 8.31
CA PRO A 65 -11.16 -6.27 6.93
C PRO A 65 -12.30 -6.32 5.91
N TYR A 66 -13.37 -7.07 6.18
CA TYR A 66 -14.48 -7.29 5.25
C TYR A 66 -15.51 -6.15 5.27
N GLU A 67 -15.59 -5.42 6.39
CA GLU A 67 -16.51 -4.30 6.62
C GLU A 67 -15.83 -2.93 6.50
N MET A 68 -14.55 -2.89 6.11
CA MET A 68 -13.78 -1.64 5.95
C MET A 68 -14.41 -0.59 5.01
N HIS A 69 -15.38 -0.98 4.19
CA HIS A 69 -16.15 -0.06 3.33
C HIS A 69 -17.11 0.84 4.12
N GLU A 70 -17.42 0.50 5.37
CA GLU A 70 -18.22 1.30 6.29
C GLU A 70 -17.42 2.46 6.91
N LEU A 71 -16.08 2.40 6.85
CA LEU A 71 -15.20 3.44 7.38
C LEU A 71 -15.21 4.73 6.53
N THR A 72 -15.82 4.70 5.35
CA THR A 72 -15.91 5.86 4.46
C THR A 72 -17.36 6.32 4.32
N ALA A 73 -17.58 7.64 4.45
CA ALA A 73 -18.89 8.26 4.20
C ALA A 73 -19.18 8.45 2.70
N ASP A 74 -18.16 8.41 1.85
CA ASP A 74 -18.33 8.53 0.41
C ASP A 74 -18.92 7.24 -0.17
N LYS A 75 -20.12 7.35 -0.76
CA LYS A 75 -20.87 6.22 -1.31
C LYS A 75 -20.10 5.52 -2.44
N PHE A 76 -19.47 6.27 -3.34
CA PHE A 76 -18.70 5.69 -4.44
C PHE A 76 -17.49 4.91 -3.91
N ILE A 77 -16.74 5.49 -2.96
CA ILE A 77 -15.58 4.80 -2.36
C ILE A 77 -16.04 3.57 -1.58
N SER A 78 -17.16 3.67 -0.85
CA SER A 78 -17.73 2.54 -0.12
C SER A 78 -18.09 1.40 -1.06
N ASP A 79 -18.85 1.68 -2.13
CA ASP A 79 -19.25 0.69 -3.13
C ASP A 79 -18.01 0.06 -3.82
N MET A 80 -17.03 0.89 -4.20
CA MET A 80 -15.77 0.43 -4.82
C MET A 80 -14.98 -0.53 -3.93
N ILE A 81 -14.92 -0.28 -2.61
CA ILE A 81 -14.25 -1.17 -1.65
C ILE A 81 -15.09 -2.43 -1.40
N ARG A 82 -16.42 -2.28 -1.30
CA ARG A 82 -17.35 -3.39 -1.07
C ARG A 82 -17.26 -4.44 -2.18
N ASP A 83 -17.08 -4.01 -3.42
CA ASP A 83 -17.00 -4.87 -4.62
C ASP A 83 -15.66 -5.60 -4.79
N LEU A 84 -14.65 -5.30 -3.95
CA LEU A 84 -13.43 -6.09 -3.90
C LEU A 84 -13.70 -7.49 -3.35
N SER A 85 -12.96 -8.49 -3.84
CA SER A 85 -13.02 -9.83 -3.26
C SER A 85 -12.45 -9.82 -1.83
N GLU A 86 -12.85 -10.79 -1.02
CA GLU A 86 -12.39 -10.92 0.37
C GLU A 86 -10.86 -10.93 0.50
N GLU A 87 -10.15 -11.65 -0.36
CA GLU A 87 -8.68 -11.62 -0.41
C GLU A 87 -8.12 -10.22 -0.70
N HIS A 88 -8.75 -9.47 -1.61
CA HIS A 88 -8.31 -8.12 -1.92
C HIS A 88 -8.57 -7.18 -0.75
N LYS A 89 -9.71 -7.33 -0.05
CA LYS A 89 -10.05 -6.56 1.15
C LYS A 89 -9.06 -6.82 2.27
N GLU A 90 -8.76 -8.09 2.57
CA GLU A 90 -7.77 -8.49 3.57
C GLU A 90 -6.41 -7.82 3.33
N VAL A 91 -5.88 -7.93 2.10
CA VAL A 91 -4.57 -7.35 1.75
C VAL A 91 -4.61 -5.83 1.73
N LEU A 92 -5.68 -5.22 1.23
CA LEU A 92 -5.82 -3.76 1.24
C LEU A 92 -5.87 -3.23 2.67
N TYR A 93 -6.64 -3.88 3.53
CA TYR A 93 -6.79 -3.52 4.93
C TYR A 93 -5.44 -3.58 5.67
N PHE A 94 -4.71 -4.70 5.59
CA PHE A 94 -3.46 -4.84 6.34
C PHE A 94 -2.36 -3.90 5.83
N LEU A 95 -2.27 -3.69 4.51
CA LEU A 95 -1.24 -2.84 3.94
C LEU A 95 -1.55 -1.34 4.07
N SER A 96 -2.81 -0.93 3.90
CA SER A 96 -3.19 0.49 3.83
C SER A 96 -3.71 1.05 5.14
N LEU A 97 -4.47 0.27 5.92
CA LEU A 97 -5.06 0.72 7.19
C LEU A 97 -4.18 0.33 8.38
N ARG A 98 -3.78 -0.94 8.48
CA ARG A 98 -2.86 -1.41 9.54
C ARG A 98 -1.39 -1.12 9.27
N LEU A 99 -1.04 -0.64 8.07
CA LEU A 99 0.32 -0.26 7.66
C LEU A 99 1.35 -1.37 7.89
N TYR A 100 0.97 -2.62 7.69
CA TYR A 100 1.89 -3.74 7.75
C TYR A 100 2.86 -3.69 6.58
N SER A 101 4.09 -4.14 6.81
CA SER A 101 5.01 -4.42 5.70
C SER A 101 4.50 -5.59 4.88
N ALA A 102 4.83 -5.61 3.58
CA ALA A 102 4.48 -6.75 2.73
C ALA A 102 5.10 -8.06 3.24
N THR A 103 6.28 -7.99 3.90
CA THR A 103 6.93 -9.14 4.53
C THR A 103 6.14 -9.70 5.71
N LYS A 104 5.61 -8.83 6.59
CA LYS A 104 4.80 -9.26 7.74
C LYS A 104 3.53 -9.95 7.26
N LEU A 105 2.83 -9.33 6.30
CA LEU A 105 1.62 -9.92 5.73
C LEU A 105 1.89 -11.23 4.98
N ALA A 106 3.03 -11.33 4.28
CA ALA A 106 3.43 -12.55 3.58
C ALA A 106 3.61 -13.73 4.54
N VAL A 107 4.28 -13.50 5.68
CA VAL A 107 4.44 -14.53 6.73
C VAL A 107 3.08 -14.96 7.28
N LEU A 108 2.17 -14.01 7.57
CA LEU A 108 0.83 -14.32 8.07
C LEU A 108 0.00 -15.16 7.09
N ARG A 109 0.10 -14.88 5.78
CA ARG A 109 -0.64 -15.61 4.73
C ARG A 109 0.07 -16.89 4.27
N GLY A 110 1.27 -17.18 4.76
CA GLY A 110 2.10 -18.28 4.24
C GLY A 110 2.49 -18.12 2.76
N GLN A 111 2.58 -16.87 2.28
CA GLN A 111 2.88 -16.54 0.89
C GLN A 111 4.26 -15.88 0.75
N SER A 112 4.75 -15.75 -0.49
CA SER A 112 5.93 -14.92 -0.73
C SER A 112 5.57 -13.43 -0.69
N ASP A 113 6.50 -12.63 -0.19
CA ASP A 113 6.46 -11.17 -0.19
C ASP A 113 6.19 -10.59 -1.59
N ARG A 114 6.78 -11.23 -2.62
CA ARG A 114 6.50 -10.95 -4.03
C ARG A 114 5.03 -11.14 -4.41
N ASN A 115 4.36 -12.17 -3.88
CA ASN A 115 2.95 -12.41 -4.17
C ASN A 115 2.07 -11.31 -3.59
N ILE A 116 2.34 -10.90 -2.34
CA ILE A 116 1.63 -9.79 -1.69
C ILE A 116 1.77 -8.49 -2.50
N ARG A 117 2.99 -8.17 -2.97
CA ARG A 117 3.21 -6.99 -3.83
C ARG A 117 2.49 -7.06 -5.17
N LYS A 118 2.43 -8.24 -5.79
CA LYS A 118 1.65 -8.45 -7.02
C LYS A 118 0.17 -8.21 -6.75
N LEU A 119 -0.36 -8.76 -5.65
CA LEU A 119 -1.75 -8.59 -5.26
C LEU A 119 -2.08 -7.12 -4.97
N ARG A 120 -1.21 -6.39 -4.23
CA ARG A 120 -1.32 -4.94 -4.04
C ARG A 120 -1.42 -4.19 -5.38
N THR A 121 -0.59 -4.55 -6.35
CA THR A 121 -0.62 -3.95 -7.70
C THR A 121 -1.95 -4.24 -8.41
N THR A 122 -2.47 -5.46 -8.28
CA THR A 122 -3.79 -5.83 -8.83
C THR A 122 -4.93 -5.03 -8.18
N ILE A 123 -4.88 -4.83 -6.86
CA ILE A 123 -5.85 -4.01 -6.14
C ILE A 123 -5.81 -2.57 -6.67
N HIS A 124 -4.62 -1.97 -6.77
CA HIS A 124 -4.48 -0.60 -7.33
C HIS A 124 -5.02 -0.50 -8.76
N LYS A 125 -4.77 -1.51 -9.63
CA LYS A 125 -5.37 -1.55 -10.98
C LYS A 125 -6.88 -1.47 -10.95
N LYS A 126 -7.52 -2.26 -10.08
CA LYS A 126 -8.97 -2.31 -9.95
C LYS A 126 -9.53 -0.98 -9.46
N LEU A 127 -8.98 -0.46 -8.37
CA LEU A 127 -9.41 0.80 -7.77
C LEU A 127 -9.26 1.98 -8.75
N GLN A 128 -8.11 2.11 -9.41
CA GLN A 128 -7.87 3.21 -10.34
C GLN A 128 -8.77 3.15 -11.57
N ARG A 129 -9.11 1.95 -12.06
CA ARG A 129 -10.07 1.79 -13.17
C ARG A 129 -11.48 2.17 -12.77
N ALA A 130 -11.95 1.66 -11.64
CA ALA A 130 -13.28 1.99 -11.12
C ALA A 130 -13.40 3.50 -10.90
N PHE A 131 -12.36 4.12 -10.33
CA PHE A 131 -12.30 5.57 -10.15
C PHE A 131 -12.29 6.33 -11.47
N CYS A 132 -11.48 5.93 -12.44
CA CYS A 132 -11.46 6.56 -13.77
C CYS A 132 -12.83 6.47 -14.46
N GLN A 133 -13.50 5.33 -14.36
CA GLN A 133 -14.83 5.11 -14.94
C GLN A 133 -15.88 6.01 -14.27
N HIS A 134 -15.84 6.12 -12.93
CA HIS A 134 -16.69 7.03 -12.19
C HIS A 134 -16.48 8.51 -12.56
N LEU A 135 -15.22 8.94 -12.74
CA LEU A 135 -14.92 10.30 -13.18
C LEU A 135 -15.44 10.58 -14.60
N GLN A 136 -15.38 9.60 -15.48
CA GLN A 136 -15.94 9.71 -16.82
C GLN A 136 -17.47 9.86 -16.78
N GLU A 137 -18.16 9.00 -16.02
CA GLU A 137 -19.62 9.09 -15.83
C GLU A 137 -20.04 10.42 -15.20
N LYS A 138 -19.29 10.90 -14.21
CA LYS A 138 -19.48 12.21 -13.57
C LYS A 138 -19.35 13.36 -14.59
N GLN A 139 -18.39 13.27 -15.50
CA GLN A 139 -18.18 14.28 -16.54
C GLN A 139 -19.28 14.23 -17.61
N GLU A 140 -19.71 13.04 -18.03
CA GLU A 140 -20.82 12.83 -18.98
C GLU A 140 -22.15 13.35 -18.42
N ALA A 141 -22.36 13.23 -17.11
CA ALA A 141 -23.50 13.81 -16.40
C ALA A 141 -23.42 15.34 -16.22
N GLY A 142 -22.38 16.00 -16.72
CA GLY A 142 -22.17 17.45 -16.59
C GLY A 142 -21.63 17.90 -15.23
N GLY A 143 -21.14 16.97 -14.41
CA GLY A 143 -20.50 17.26 -13.13
C GLY A 143 -19.12 17.90 -13.31
N SER A 144 -18.75 18.80 -12.40
CA SER A 144 -17.41 19.39 -12.38
C SER A 144 -16.39 18.45 -11.73
N LEU A 145 -15.20 18.39 -12.30
CA LEU A 145 -14.06 17.65 -11.74
C LEU A 145 -13.17 18.59 -10.92
N THR A 146 -12.72 18.12 -9.76
CA THR A 146 -11.71 18.84 -8.96
C THR A 146 -10.36 18.82 -9.68
N LEU A 147 -9.45 19.75 -9.34
CA LEU A 147 -8.11 19.79 -9.94
C LEU A 147 -7.33 18.48 -9.78
N ARG A 148 -7.53 17.77 -8.66
CA ARG A 148 -6.89 16.47 -8.40
C ARG A 148 -7.50 15.35 -9.25
N GLU A 149 -8.82 15.36 -9.43
CA GLU A 149 -9.51 14.43 -10.32
C GLU A 149 -9.08 14.63 -11.77
N GLN A 150 -8.95 15.88 -12.22
CA GLN A 150 -8.48 16.22 -13.57
C GLN A 150 -7.04 15.73 -13.81
N GLU A 151 -6.14 15.96 -12.85
CA GLU A 151 -4.75 15.51 -12.97
C GLU A 151 -4.64 13.98 -12.97
N PHE A 152 -5.41 13.30 -12.10
CA PHE A 152 -5.50 11.84 -12.13
C PHE A 152 -5.98 11.34 -13.50
N PHE A 153 -7.04 11.94 -14.05
CA PHE A 153 -7.62 11.55 -15.33
C PHE A 153 -6.61 11.70 -16.47
N ARG A 154 -5.85 12.80 -16.48
CA ARG A 154 -4.77 13.07 -17.44
C ARG A 154 -3.68 12.00 -17.37
N VAL A 155 -3.08 11.82 -16.19
CA VAL A 155 -1.94 10.88 -15.99
C VAL A 155 -2.39 9.44 -16.25
N PHE A 156 -3.57 9.05 -15.77
CA PHE A 156 -4.07 7.70 -15.98
C PHE A 156 -4.42 7.44 -17.45
N GLY A 157 -4.98 8.44 -18.15
CA GLY A 157 -5.26 8.38 -19.58
C GLY A 157 -4.00 8.15 -20.43
N GLU A 158 -2.92 8.90 -20.15
CA GLU A 158 -1.61 8.70 -20.80
C GLU A 158 -1.05 7.28 -20.55
N LEU A 159 -1.20 6.78 -19.31
CA LEU A 159 -0.78 5.42 -18.96
C LEU A 159 -1.64 4.33 -19.61
N LEU A 160 -2.94 4.58 -19.80
CA LEU A 160 -3.84 3.67 -20.51
C LEU A 160 -3.46 3.58 -22.00
N GLN A 161 -3.09 4.68 -22.63
CA GLN A 161 -2.64 4.66 -24.03
C GLN A 161 -1.33 3.88 -24.19
N THR A 162 -0.39 4.02 -23.25
CA THR A 162 0.93 3.39 -23.33
C THR A 162 0.95 1.92 -22.89
N MET A 163 0.23 1.58 -21.81
CA MET A 163 0.27 0.26 -21.17
C MET A 163 -1.04 -0.54 -21.27
N GLY A 164 -2.12 0.04 -21.78
CA GLY A 164 -3.41 -0.60 -21.95
C GLY A 164 -3.92 -1.26 -20.67
N LYS A 165 -4.17 -2.57 -20.73
CA LYS A 165 -4.62 -3.38 -19.58
C LYS A 165 -3.61 -3.47 -18.43
N ASN A 166 -2.41 -2.89 -18.55
CA ASN A 166 -1.42 -2.87 -17.47
C ASN A 166 -1.24 -1.50 -16.83
N ALA A 167 -2.00 -0.48 -17.25
CA ALA A 167 -1.96 0.86 -16.67
C ALA A 167 -2.20 0.85 -15.15
N VAL A 168 -1.25 1.46 -14.43
CA VAL A 168 -1.29 1.72 -12.97
C VAL A 168 -0.48 2.96 -12.70
N ILE A 169 -1.10 3.95 -12.06
CA ILE A 169 -0.36 5.02 -11.41
C ILE A 169 0.28 4.44 -10.16
N ARG A 170 1.61 4.53 -10.09
CA ARG A 170 2.35 4.14 -8.88
C ARG A 170 2.30 5.32 -7.89
N PRO A 171 2.33 5.04 -6.57
CA PRO A 171 2.46 6.10 -5.57
C PRO A 171 3.67 7.00 -5.86
N GLU A 172 3.52 8.30 -5.60
CA GLU A 172 4.64 9.26 -5.70
C GLU A 172 5.74 8.87 -4.70
N ASN A 173 6.97 8.72 -5.20
CA ASN A 173 8.12 8.38 -4.35
C ASN A 173 8.49 9.59 -3.49
N LYS A 174 8.54 9.42 -2.17
CA LYS A 174 9.06 10.44 -1.24
C LYS A 174 10.55 10.71 -1.42
N THR A 175 11.29 9.75 -1.98
CA THR A 175 12.73 9.85 -2.26
C THR A 175 12.99 10.04 -3.75
N PRO A 176 13.82 11.03 -4.14
CA PRO A 176 14.17 11.21 -5.55
C PRO A 176 14.89 9.97 -6.08
N PRO A 177 14.68 9.61 -7.36
CA PRO A 177 15.38 8.48 -7.97
C PRO A 177 16.90 8.71 -7.87
N ARG A 178 17.62 7.71 -7.36
CA ARG A 178 19.08 7.76 -7.28
C ARG A 178 19.63 8.03 -8.68
N LYS A 179 20.37 9.13 -8.84
CA LYS A 179 21.05 9.48 -10.11
C LYS A 179 21.81 8.23 -10.60
N LYS A 180 21.63 7.87 -11.88
CA LYS A 180 22.42 6.80 -12.50
C LYS A 180 23.89 7.11 -12.21
N LYS A 181 24.64 6.14 -11.68
CA LYS A 181 26.10 6.25 -11.65
C LYS A 181 26.51 6.43 -13.10
N THR A 182 27.10 7.58 -13.42
CA THR A 182 27.85 7.77 -14.66
C THR A 182 28.82 6.60 -14.74
N ILE A 183 28.75 5.85 -15.85
CA ILE A 183 29.79 4.90 -16.19
C ILE A 183 31.05 5.75 -16.23
N LEU A 184 32.00 5.52 -15.32
CA LEU A 184 33.30 6.15 -15.41
C LEU A 184 33.86 5.75 -16.77
N ASP A 185 33.99 6.74 -17.65
CA ASP A 185 34.62 6.59 -18.96
C ASP A 185 35.94 5.85 -18.77
N GLY A 186 36.17 4.88 -19.66
CA GLY A 186 37.39 4.10 -19.68
C GLY A 186 38.62 5.00 -19.69
N ALA A 187 39.31 5.06 -18.55
CA ALA A 187 40.69 5.48 -18.51
C ALA A 187 41.50 4.38 -19.21
N LYS A 188 41.79 4.60 -20.49
CA LYS A 188 43.04 4.14 -21.11
C LYS A 188 44.18 4.58 -20.21
N ASP A 189 45.01 3.64 -19.82
CA ASP A 189 46.45 3.73 -19.59
C ASP A 189 46.92 2.27 -19.74
N GLY A 190 47.70 1.87 -20.74
CA GLY A 190 49.04 2.35 -21.05
C GLY A 190 49.96 1.14 -20.87
#